data_AF-A0A370QMD0-F1
#
_entry.id   AF-A0A370QMD0-F1
#
_cell.length_a   1.000
_cell.length_b   1.000
_cell.length_c   1.000
_cell.angle_alpha   90.00
_cell.angle_beta   90.00
_cell.angle_gamma   90.00
#
_symmetry.space_group_name_H-M   'P 1'
#
loop_
_entity.id
_entity.type
_entity.pdbx_description
1 polymer ?
#
loop_
_entity_poly.entity_id
_entity_poly.type
_entity_poly.pdbx_seq_one_letter_code
_entity_poly.pdbx_strand_id
1 'polypeptide(L)'
;MNIRTVFFLCSSLTATAAQAVTPEQQWGDWYGYINAMEFEISTDNTTGERLTLTCSDEHMTLSYSVPAKDYRASATGISINGTSYATGETAFIALKNTNDQQQIEITMKDKPLPGTFKTAGLREALNDLSWQDCITH
;
A
#
# COMPACT_ATOMS: atom_id res chain seq x y z
N MET A 1 -40.52 59.18 15.32
CA MET A 1 -40.76 58.32 14.15
C MET A 1 -39.39 57.89 13.61
N ASN A 2 -39.15 56.57 13.62
CA ASN A 2 -37.85 55.91 13.40
C ASN A 2 -37.45 55.86 11.93
N ILE A 3 -36.15 55.91 11.61
CA ILE A 3 -35.60 55.22 10.42
C ILE A 3 -34.33 54.48 10.83
N ARG A 4 -34.30 53.21 10.41
CA ARG A 4 -33.44 52.12 10.86
C ARG A 4 -32.12 52.08 10.08
N THR A 5 -31.03 51.86 10.80
CA THR A 5 -29.72 51.45 10.28
C THR A 5 -29.82 50.08 9.59
N VAL A 6 -29.20 49.94 8.41
CA VAL A 6 -28.96 48.64 7.76
C VAL A 6 -27.47 48.52 7.49
N PHE A 7 -26.79 47.66 8.25
CA PHE A 7 -25.43 47.20 7.96
C PHE A 7 -25.53 45.92 7.13
N PHE A 8 -25.06 45.95 5.89
CA PHE A 8 -24.85 44.74 5.10
C PHE A 8 -23.45 44.19 5.40
N LEU A 9 -23.40 43.06 6.12
CA LEU A 9 -22.19 42.25 6.30
C LEU A 9 -22.16 41.19 5.19
N CYS A 10 -21.31 41.39 4.18
CA CYS A 10 -20.97 40.34 3.22
C CYS A 10 -19.91 39.42 3.84
N SER A 11 -20.35 38.29 4.38
CA SER A 11 -19.46 37.20 4.79
C SER A 11 -19.01 36.42 3.56
N SER A 12 -17.78 36.65 3.09
CA SER A 12 -17.14 35.79 2.08
C SER A 12 -16.68 34.48 2.74
N LEU A 13 -17.43 33.40 2.52
CA LEU A 13 -17.01 32.03 2.83
C LEU A 13 -15.98 31.59 1.80
N THR A 14 -14.69 31.70 2.12
CA THR A 14 -13.64 31.04 1.37
C THR A 14 -13.68 29.55 1.70
N ALA A 15 -14.29 28.74 0.83
CA ALA A 15 -14.22 27.29 0.94
C ALA A 15 -12.77 26.85 0.66
N THR A 16 -12.00 26.61 1.72
CA THR A 16 -10.76 25.84 1.61
C THR A 16 -11.14 24.40 1.28
N ALA A 17 -10.90 23.97 0.04
CA ALA A 17 -10.91 22.56 -0.30
C ALA A 17 -9.79 21.90 0.52
N ALA A 18 -10.15 21.26 1.64
CA ALA A 18 -9.24 20.42 2.39
C ALA A 18 -8.94 19.21 1.49
N GLN A 19 -7.77 19.18 0.87
CA GLN A 19 -7.27 17.93 0.32
C GLN A 19 -7.01 17.03 1.53
N ALA A 20 -7.81 15.97 1.67
CA ALA A 20 -7.63 14.98 2.72
C ALA A 20 -6.31 14.25 2.45
N VAL A 21 -5.22 14.75 3.05
CA VAL A 21 -3.95 14.05 3.08
C VAL A 21 -4.12 12.95 4.13
N THR A 22 -4.32 11.71 3.68
CA THR A 22 -4.25 10.56 4.58
C THR A 22 -2.80 10.47 5.06
N PRO A 23 -2.52 10.53 6.38
CA PRO A 23 -1.16 10.37 6.87
C PRO A 23 -0.67 8.95 6.57
N GLU A 24 0.63 8.80 6.35
CA GLU A 24 1.26 7.49 6.22
C GLU A 24 1.04 6.70 7.50
N GLN A 25 0.60 5.46 7.34
CA GLN A 25 0.34 4.52 8.41
C GLN A 25 1.49 3.51 8.48
N GLN A 26 1.68 2.91 9.65
CA GLN A 26 2.72 1.91 9.88
C GLN A 26 2.17 0.73 10.68
N TRP A 27 2.51 -0.48 10.23
CA TRP A 27 2.16 -1.76 10.83
C TRP A 27 3.42 -2.62 10.90
N GLY A 28 4.11 -2.61 12.04
CA GLY A 28 5.40 -3.29 12.19
C GLY A 28 6.45 -2.76 11.20
N ASP A 29 6.93 -3.65 10.32
CA ASP A 29 7.93 -3.35 9.29
C ASP A 29 7.29 -2.84 7.98
N TRP A 30 5.96 -2.74 7.92
CA TRP A 30 5.20 -2.26 6.77
C TRP A 30 4.70 -0.85 6.99
N TYR A 31 4.68 -0.05 5.93
CA TYR A 31 4.21 1.34 5.97
C TYR A 31 3.58 1.76 4.65
N GLY A 32 2.70 2.75 4.68
CA GLY A 32 2.09 3.30 3.48
C GLY A 32 0.67 3.80 3.71
N TYR A 33 -0.16 3.69 2.67
CA TYR A 33 -1.51 4.25 2.65
C TYR A 33 -2.51 3.18 2.25
N ILE A 34 -3.59 3.09 3.01
CA ILE A 34 -4.77 2.30 2.66
C ILE A 34 -5.96 3.25 2.66
N ASN A 35 -6.72 3.24 1.57
CA ASN A 35 -8.01 3.89 1.46
C ASN A 35 -9.07 2.89 0.96
N ALA A 36 -10.30 3.34 0.76
CA ALA A 36 -11.42 2.47 0.40
C ALA A 36 -11.32 1.83 -1.00
N MET A 37 -10.47 2.35 -1.89
CA MET A 37 -10.38 1.93 -3.30
C MET A 37 -8.96 1.60 -3.75
N GLU A 38 -7.94 2.09 -3.04
CA GLU A 38 -6.55 1.91 -3.42
C GLU A 38 -5.71 1.74 -2.17
N PHE A 39 -4.63 0.99 -2.31
CA PHE A 39 -3.60 0.96 -1.30
C PHE A 39 -2.21 0.82 -1.90
N GLU A 40 -1.24 1.39 -1.21
CA GLU A 40 0.17 1.21 -1.48
C GLU A 40 0.86 1.03 -0.13
N ILE A 41 1.35 -0.19 0.12
CA ILE A 41 2.12 -0.50 1.32
C ILE A 41 3.47 -1.07 0.93
N SER A 42 4.51 -0.70 1.68
CA SER A 42 5.89 -1.04 1.40
C SER A 42 6.58 -1.58 2.65
N THR A 43 7.65 -2.35 2.42
CA THR A 43 8.60 -2.75 3.45
C THR A 43 10.01 -2.74 2.86
N ASP A 44 10.99 -2.42 3.70
CA ASP A 44 12.40 -2.42 3.35
C ASP A 44 13.11 -3.61 4.00
N ASN A 45 14.00 -4.25 3.26
CA ASN A 45 14.89 -5.25 3.84
C ASN A 45 16.19 -4.63 4.37
N THR A 46 17.03 -5.46 4.99
CA THR A 46 18.28 -5.00 5.64
C THR A 46 19.33 -4.45 4.68
N THR A 47 19.20 -4.70 3.38
CA THR A 47 20.10 -4.18 2.35
C THR A 47 19.59 -2.89 1.71
N GLY A 48 18.44 -2.37 2.16
CA GLY A 48 17.82 -1.15 1.65
C GLY A 48 17.07 -1.36 0.33
N GLU A 49 16.72 -2.59 -0.01
CA GLU A 49 15.80 -2.91 -1.10
C GLU A 49 14.37 -2.83 -0.59
N ARG A 50 13.44 -2.50 -1.48
CA ARG A 50 12.04 -2.23 -1.15
C ARG A 50 11.10 -3.14 -1.91
N LEU A 51 10.17 -3.74 -1.19
CA LEU A 51 9.00 -4.40 -1.72
C LEU A 51 7.81 -3.47 -1.53
N THR A 52 7.06 -3.22 -2.59
CA THR A 52 5.81 -2.44 -2.55
C THR A 52 4.68 -3.28 -3.12
N LEU A 53 3.64 -3.47 -2.31
CA LEU A 53 2.36 -4.03 -2.73
C LEU A 53 1.41 -2.87 -3.00
N THR A 54 0.95 -2.78 -4.24
CA THR A 54 0.00 -1.78 -4.69
C THR A 54 -1.27 -2.47 -5.15
N CYS A 55 -2.41 -1.88 -4.80
CA CYS A 55 -3.65 -2.08 -5.51
C CYS A 55 -4.15 -0.73 -6.03
N SER A 56 -4.29 -0.64 -7.35
CA SER A 56 -4.81 0.51 -8.06
C SER A 56 -5.36 0.07 -9.42
N ASP A 57 -6.29 0.81 -9.98
CA ASP A 57 -6.85 0.55 -11.32
C ASP A 57 -7.34 -0.90 -11.52
N GLU A 58 -7.95 -1.51 -10.51
CA GLU A 58 -8.41 -2.91 -10.52
C GLU A 58 -7.30 -3.98 -10.58
N HIS A 59 -6.04 -3.61 -10.32
CA HIS A 59 -4.90 -4.51 -10.43
C HIS A 59 -4.01 -4.48 -9.19
N MET A 60 -3.75 -5.67 -8.63
CA MET A 60 -2.70 -5.85 -7.63
C MET A 60 -1.34 -6.01 -8.31
N THR A 61 -0.37 -5.19 -7.91
CA THR A 61 1.02 -5.29 -8.35
C THR A 61 1.94 -5.46 -7.15
N LEU A 62 2.93 -6.34 -7.30
CA LEU A 62 4.08 -6.43 -6.40
C LEU A 62 5.28 -5.86 -7.14
N SER A 63 5.86 -4.77 -6.64
CA SER A 63 7.04 -4.16 -7.22
C SER A 63 8.24 -4.29 -6.28
N TYR A 64 9.39 -4.57 -6.87
CA TYR A 64 10.67 -4.58 -6.20
C TYR A 64 11.47 -3.37 -6.67
N SER A 65 12.15 -2.70 -5.75
CA SER A 65 13.04 -1.59 -6.10
C SER A 65 14.30 -1.56 -5.24
N VAL A 66 15.35 -0.96 -5.80
CA VAL A 66 16.59 -0.66 -5.09
C VAL A 66 16.79 0.85 -5.19
N PRO A 67 16.27 1.64 -4.22
CA PRO A 67 16.29 3.10 -4.29
C PRO A 67 17.68 3.69 -4.54
N ALA A 68 18.71 3.13 -3.90
CA ALA A 68 20.10 3.58 -4.07
C ALA A 68 20.65 3.41 -5.50
N LYS A 69 19.99 2.63 -6.35
CA LYS A 69 20.37 2.35 -7.74
C LYS A 69 19.36 2.87 -8.75
N ASP A 70 18.31 3.56 -8.30
CA ASP A 70 17.18 3.97 -9.15
C ASP A 70 16.62 2.81 -10.01
N TYR A 71 16.58 1.61 -9.41
CA TYR A 71 16.11 0.41 -10.07
C TYR A 71 14.72 0.04 -9.55
N ARG A 72 13.79 -0.25 -10.47
CA ARG A 72 12.46 -0.77 -10.15
C ARG A 72 12.04 -1.81 -11.20
N ALA A 73 11.35 -2.85 -10.74
CA ALA A 73 10.77 -3.87 -11.59
C ALA A 73 9.52 -4.47 -10.92
N SER A 74 8.58 -4.93 -11.74
CA SER A 74 7.43 -5.71 -11.25
C SER A 74 7.85 -7.16 -11.02
N ALA A 75 7.46 -7.70 -9.87
CA ALA A 75 7.61 -9.11 -9.55
C ALA A 75 6.68 -9.95 -10.45
N THR A 76 7.16 -11.12 -10.86
CA THR A 76 6.33 -12.12 -11.55
C THR A 76 5.81 -13.19 -10.60
N GLY A 77 6.32 -13.22 -9.37
CA GLY A 77 5.84 -14.09 -8.31
C GLY A 77 6.53 -13.79 -6.98
N ILE A 78 6.05 -14.46 -5.94
CA ILE A 78 6.59 -14.39 -4.58
C ILE A 78 6.70 -15.78 -3.99
N SER A 79 7.63 -15.96 -3.06
CA SER A 79 7.70 -17.14 -2.21
C SER A 79 7.53 -16.70 -0.76
N ILE A 80 6.56 -17.30 -0.07
CA ILE A 80 6.33 -17.06 1.36
C ILE A 80 6.76 -18.32 2.09
N ASN A 81 7.87 -18.23 2.84
CA ASN A 81 8.44 -19.35 3.59
C ASN A 81 8.61 -20.63 2.75
N GLY A 82 9.04 -20.49 1.49
CA GLY A 82 9.30 -21.59 0.55
C GLY A 82 8.11 -21.99 -0.34
N THR A 83 6.90 -21.48 -0.09
CA THR A 83 5.74 -21.72 -0.96
C THR A 83 5.63 -20.61 -2.00
N SER A 84 5.69 -20.97 -3.28
CA SER A 84 5.64 -20.01 -4.39
C SER A 84 4.23 -19.72 -4.87
N TYR A 85 3.96 -18.45 -5.17
CA TYR A 85 2.71 -17.94 -5.70
C TYR A 85 2.99 -17.03 -6.90
N ALA A 86 2.20 -17.20 -7.96
CA ALA A 86 2.10 -16.18 -9.01
C ALA A 86 1.37 -14.95 -8.44
N THR A 87 1.65 -13.76 -8.98
CA THR A 87 0.92 -12.54 -8.60
C THR A 87 -0.57 -12.68 -8.91
N GLY A 88 -1.44 -12.32 -7.95
CA GLY A 88 -2.89 -12.40 -8.08
C GLY A 88 -3.59 -12.74 -6.76
N GLU A 89 -4.83 -13.20 -6.84
CA GLU A 89 -5.69 -13.49 -5.68
C GLU A 89 -5.04 -14.46 -4.67
N THR A 90 -4.43 -15.56 -5.15
CA THR A 90 -3.82 -16.55 -4.26
C THR A 90 -2.60 -16.00 -3.53
N ALA A 91 -1.79 -15.16 -4.19
CA ALA A 91 -0.70 -14.43 -3.53
C ALA A 91 -1.24 -13.42 -2.51
N PHE A 92 -2.29 -12.67 -2.85
CA PHE A 92 -2.93 -11.73 -1.91
C PHE A 92 -3.42 -12.45 -0.65
N ILE A 93 -4.18 -13.53 -0.82
CA ILE A 93 -4.68 -14.35 0.30
C ILE A 93 -3.52 -14.92 1.11
N ALA A 94 -2.44 -15.37 0.47
CA ALA A 94 -1.26 -15.88 1.18
C ALA A 94 -0.56 -14.78 1.99
N LEU A 95 -0.37 -13.58 1.42
CA LEU A 95 0.20 -12.41 2.10
C LEU A 95 -0.63 -12.02 3.33
N LYS A 96 -1.96 -11.98 3.19
CA LYS A 96 -2.89 -11.65 4.29
C LYS A 96 -2.84 -12.68 5.42
N ASN A 97 -2.51 -13.94 5.12
CA ASN A 97 -2.42 -15.03 6.11
C ASN A 97 -1.01 -15.23 6.69
N THR A 98 -0.10 -14.29 6.46
CA THR A 98 1.25 -14.37 7.03
C THR A 98 1.25 -14.15 8.55
N ASN A 99 2.30 -14.62 9.22
CA ASN A 99 2.63 -14.28 10.60
C ASN A 99 3.94 -13.48 10.65
N ASP A 100 4.28 -12.90 11.80
CA ASP A 100 5.42 -11.97 11.92
C ASP A 100 6.81 -12.62 11.81
N GLN A 101 6.89 -13.95 11.76
CA GLN A 101 8.16 -14.70 11.69
C GLN A 101 8.50 -15.16 10.27
N GLN A 102 7.57 -15.03 9.33
CA GLN A 102 7.77 -15.45 7.95
C GLN A 102 8.60 -14.44 7.15
N GLN A 103 9.02 -14.90 5.97
CA GLN A 103 9.81 -14.12 5.03
C GLN A 103 9.21 -14.26 3.63
N ILE A 104 9.31 -13.17 2.88
CA ILE A 104 8.94 -13.08 1.47
C ILE A 104 10.23 -13.01 0.64
N GLU A 105 10.31 -13.86 -0.37
CA GLU A 105 11.29 -13.77 -1.45
C GLU A 105 10.56 -13.37 -2.73
N ILE A 106 11.23 -12.58 -3.56
CA ILE A 106 10.66 -12.08 -4.83
C ILE A 106 11.21 -12.88 -6.00
N THR A 107 10.34 -13.27 -6.91
CA THR A 107 10.71 -13.86 -8.20
C THR A 107 10.47 -12.85 -9.31
N MET A 108 11.48 -12.65 -10.17
CA MET A 108 11.37 -11.88 -11.40
C MET A 108 11.86 -12.70 -12.59
N LYS A 109 11.10 -12.75 -13.68
CA LYS A 109 11.47 -13.50 -14.90
C LYS A 109 11.91 -14.93 -14.56
N ASP A 110 11.15 -15.59 -13.68
CA ASP A 110 11.37 -16.95 -13.19
C ASP A 110 12.71 -17.16 -12.44
N LYS A 111 13.32 -16.09 -11.95
CA LYS A 111 14.52 -16.15 -11.10
C LYS A 111 14.24 -15.52 -9.73
N PRO A 112 14.55 -16.22 -8.63
CA PRO A 112 14.49 -15.62 -7.31
C PRO A 112 15.55 -14.51 -7.21
N LEU A 113 15.15 -13.37 -6.65
CA LEU A 113 16.06 -12.31 -6.28
C LEU A 113 16.74 -12.63 -4.96
N PRO A 114 18.00 -12.20 -4.77
CA PRO A 114 18.62 -12.23 -3.46
C PRO A 114 17.89 -11.26 -2.53
N GLY A 115 17.77 -11.64 -1.25
CA GLY A 115 17.15 -10.82 -0.22
C GLY A 115 15.76 -11.31 0.18
N THR A 116 15.46 -11.13 1.47
CA THR A 116 14.17 -11.50 2.05
C THR A 116 13.54 -10.29 2.73
N PHE A 117 12.21 -10.21 2.64
CA PHE A 117 11.41 -9.18 3.29
C PHE A 117 10.65 -9.79 4.45
N LYS A 118 10.55 -9.07 5.56
CA LYS A 118 9.83 -9.54 6.74
C LYS A 118 8.33 -9.31 6.56
N THR A 119 7.54 -10.18 7.18
CA THR A 119 6.07 -10.10 7.18
C THR A 119 5.50 -9.47 8.45
N ALA A 120 6.35 -9.00 9.37
CA ALA A 120 5.92 -8.41 10.64
C ALA A 120 4.99 -7.20 10.42
N GLY A 121 3.73 -7.35 10.83
CA GLY A 121 2.67 -6.33 10.63
C GLY A 121 1.93 -6.37 9.29
N LEU A 122 2.34 -7.23 8.33
CA LEU A 122 1.67 -7.33 7.03
C LEU A 122 0.20 -7.78 7.14
N ARG A 123 -0.07 -8.77 7.99
CA ARG A 123 -1.44 -9.25 8.24
C ARG A 123 -2.32 -8.15 8.82
N GLU A 124 -1.78 -7.32 9.71
CA GLU A 124 -2.51 -6.19 10.29
C GLU A 124 -2.84 -5.16 9.21
N ALA A 125 -1.86 -4.79 8.38
CA ALA A 125 -2.06 -3.88 7.26
C ALA A 125 -3.16 -4.37 6.30
N LEU A 126 -3.20 -5.67 5.99
CA LEU A 126 -4.16 -6.24 5.03
C LEU A 126 -5.46 -6.76 5.66
N ASN A 127 -5.66 -6.62 6.98
CA ASN A 127 -6.73 -7.34 7.69
C ASN A 127 -8.13 -7.00 7.16
N ASP A 128 -8.36 -5.71 6.90
CA ASP A 128 -9.68 -5.21 6.51
C ASP A 128 -9.88 -5.17 4.99
N LEU A 129 -8.86 -5.58 4.21
CA LEU A 129 -8.88 -5.61 2.75
C LEU A 129 -9.24 -6.98 2.22
N SER A 130 -10.16 -7.04 1.26
CA SER A 130 -10.46 -8.23 0.45
C SER A 130 -9.80 -8.12 -0.92
N TRP A 131 -9.73 -9.26 -1.63
CA TRP A 131 -9.30 -9.24 -3.02
C TRP A 131 -10.28 -8.44 -3.89
N GLN A 132 -11.57 -8.50 -3.58
CA GLN A 132 -12.65 -7.83 -4.29
C GLN A 132 -12.52 -6.31 -4.21
N ASP A 133 -12.07 -5.78 -3.06
CA ASP A 133 -11.77 -4.35 -2.89
C ASP A 133 -10.66 -3.90 -3.85
N CYS A 134 -9.87 -4.83 -4.39
CA CYS A 134 -8.81 -4.52 -5.33
C CYS A 134 -9.19 -4.64 -6.80
N ILE A 135 -10.18 -5.46 -7.16
CA ILE A 135 -10.50 -5.79 -8.56
C ILE A 135 -11.88 -5.31 -9.01
N THR A 136 -12.64 -4.64 -8.15
CA THR A 136 -14.02 -4.24 -8.43
C THR A 136 -14.20 -2.75 -8.14
N HIS A 137 -14.15 -1.92 -9.19
CA HIS A 137 -14.43 -0.48 -9.09
C HIS A 137 -15.42 0.01 -10.16
#